data_AF-A0A545ULT6-F1
#
_entry.id   AF-A0A545ULT6-F1
#
_cell.length_a   1.000
_cell.length_b   1.000
_cell.length_c   1.000
_cell.angle_alpha   90.00
_cell.angle_beta   90.00
_cell.angle_gamma   90.00
#
_symmetry.space_group_name_H-M   'P 1'
#
loop_
_entity.id
_entity.type
_entity.pdbx_description
1 polymer ?
#
loop_
_entity_poly.entity_id
_entity_poly.type
_entity_poly.pdbx_seq_one_letter_code
_entity_poly.pdbx_strand_id
1 'polypeptide(L)'
;MITRNLLSGPITLSEAKLKSSNVMHALRFSLEKREFYARIERQRHLLSRTIAHHLNIDVARVTVSEQDAWIHGSFNLCVPALVDEASPVLLRFPLPYRVEDVTSPGNADEKVRAEAATYAWIHDNCPDVPIPQLYGFGLSTKQQASLRFLISHTQVVFPGICQPSQLVPHDAAHGTSLDVGYLLIQIIVTGRILSDSWSENCHDTRLQANLQRDIARVMLSLAAVGPLPCVGTFRIDDCGYLRLDNRPLSIESTKAENEGIPIHMHRRQTFTSVRDFVLSHIDIFSCRLLHQPNGTNSRDDACYQMASLAGARALFPQLFRHELDRGPFVFALTDLHRSNIIVDDDWNIVCIIDLEFACAWPVEFVQPPYWLGGEALDEVTIQSFKKLHEGFIEHIERREALLPTATGGQEPLSATMRQGWTLGTFWVTLAVMDPIAFTEVFYDRILRDFMGVSEEELNKVDHTLFARFWHSNIDEVIDSKLRDFDAYNKQLDLLFAESTD
;
A
#
# COMPACT_ATOMS: atom_id res chain seq x y z
N MET A 1 7.95 31.96 -14.23
CA MET A 1 7.37 30.75 -14.86
C MET A 1 6.08 30.45 -14.10
N ILE A 2 4.94 30.29 -14.77
CA ILE A 2 3.66 30.04 -14.08
C ILE A 2 3.73 28.64 -13.46
N THR A 3 3.35 28.54 -12.19
CA THR A 3 3.32 27.28 -11.44
C THR A 3 1.92 27.07 -10.88
N ARG A 4 1.56 25.80 -10.69
CA ARG A 4 0.33 25.38 -10.01
C ARG A 4 0.70 24.52 -8.80
N ASN A 5 -0.13 24.51 -7.77
CA ASN A 5 0.17 23.82 -6.51
C ASN A 5 -0.48 22.42 -6.49
N LEU A 6 0.36 21.39 -6.49
CA LEU A 6 -0.02 20.03 -6.09
C LEU A 6 0.15 19.88 -4.57
N LEU A 7 -0.39 18.79 -4.01
CA LEU A 7 -0.11 18.43 -2.61
C LEU A 7 1.39 18.18 -2.35
N SER A 8 2.12 17.74 -3.37
CA SER A 8 3.57 17.50 -3.31
C SER A 8 4.42 18.77 -3.51
N GLY A 9 3.81 19.92 -3.73
CA GLY A 9 4.49 21.18 -4.02
C GLY A 9 4.15 21.78 -5.40
N PRO A 10 4.76 22.93 -5.73
CA PRO A 10 4.51 23.61 -6.99
C PRO A 10 5.05 22.79 -8.17
N ILE A 11 4.36 22.86 -9.31
CA ILE A 11 4.75 22.24 -10.57
C ILE A 11 4.63 23.24 -11.72
N THR A 12 5.56 23.18 -12.66
CA THR A 12 5.50 23.95 -13.91
C THR A 12 4.74 23.19 -15.00
N LEU A 13 4.29 23.89 -16.04
CA LEU A 13 3.63 23.25 -17.19
C LEU A 13 4.55 22.22 -17.88
N SER A 14 5.84 22.54 -18.03
CA SER A 14 6.82 21.64 -18.66
C SER A 14 6.99 20.35 -17.87
N GLU A 15 7.11 20.44 -16.54
CA GLU A 15 7.16 19.26 -15.66
C GLU A 15 5.85 18.49 -15.70
N ALA A 16 4.69 19.17 -15.70
CA ALA A 16 3.38 18.54 -15.74
C ALA A 16 3.18 17.69 -17.01
N LYS A 17 3.67 18.16 -18.16
CA LYS A 17 3.60 17.42 -19.43
C LYS A 17 4.54 16.22 -19.51
N LEU A 18 5.60 16.19 -18.69
CA LEU A 18 6.56 15.07 -18.64
C LEU A 18 6.15 13.96 -17.68
N LYS A 19 5.24 14.23 -16.73
CA LYS A 19 4.83 13.23 -15.74
C LYS A 19 3.93 12.16 -16.35
N SER A 20 4.26 10.90 -16.05
CA SER A 20 3.41 9.73 -16.35
C SER A 20 2.16 9.65 -15.48
N SER A 21 2.11 10.38 -14.35
CA SER A 21 0.92 10.50 -13.49
C SER A 21 -0.10 11.50 -14.05
N ASN A 22 -1.38 11.34 -13.75
CA ASN A 22 -2.42 12.29 -14.14
C ASN A 22 -2.36 13.59 -13.30
N VAL A 23 -1.60 14.58 -13.78
CA VAL A 23 -1.38 15.85 -13.07
C VAL A 23 -2.66 16.67 -12.98
N MET A 24 -3.50 16.65 -14.02
CA MET A 24 -4.77 17.38 -14.03
C MET A 24 -5.71 16.89 -12.91
N HIS A 25 -5.79 15.58 -12.72
CA HIS A 25 -6.52 15.00 -11.60
C HIS A 25 -5.92 15.44 -10.26
N ALA A 26 -4.58 15.41 -10.15
CA ALA A 26 -3.89 15.77 -8.92
C ALA A 26 -4.02 17.25 -8.51
N LEU A 27 -4.24 18.16 -9.46
CA LEU A 27 -4.46 19.58 -9.20
C LEU A 27 -5.77 19.84 -8.43
N ARG A 28 -6.76 18.95 -8.54
CA ARG A 28 -8.05 19.08 -7.86
C ARG A 28 -7.92 18.93 -6.33
N PHE A 29 -6.93 18.15 -5.87
CA PHE A 29 -6.78 17.78 -4.47
C PHE A 29 -6.49 18.96 -3.55
N SER A 30 -5.90 20.05 -4.05
CA SER A 30 -5.61 21.25 -3.23
C SER A 30 -6.90 21.92 -2.72
N LEU A 31 -7.95 21.96 -3.55
CA LEU A 31 -9.25 22.50 -3.15
C LEU A 31 -10.00 21.50 -2.24
N GLU A 32 -10.07 20.24 -2.64
CA GLU A 32 -10.77 19.19 -1.88
C GLU A 32 -10.16 19.00 -0.48
N LYS A 33 -8.83 19.11 -0.36
CA LYS A 33 -8.13 19.13 0.93
C LYS A 33 -8.64 20.25 1.81
N ARG A 34 -8.71 21.49 1.29
CA ARG A 34 -9.17 22.66 2.04
C ARG A 34 -10.61 22.49 2.52
N GLU A 35 -11.49 21.99 1.64
CA GLU A 35 -12.89 21.73 1.97
C GLU A 35 -13.05 20.66 3.06
N PHE A 36 -12.27 19.57 2.95
CA PHE A 36 -12.29 18.51 3.95
C PHE A 36 -11.74 18.98 5.30
N TYR A 37 -10.65 19.74 5.31
CA TYR A 37 -10.10 20.32 6.54
C TYR A 37 -11.09 21.26 7.22
N ALA A 38 -11.73 22.15 6.44
CA ALA A 38 -12.78 23.03 6.95
C ALA A 38 -14.00 22.24 7.49
N ARG A 39 -14.36 21.11 6.87
CA ARG A 39 -15.40 20.22 7.39
C ARG A 39 -15.03 19.64 8.75
N ILE A 40 -13.83 19.05 8.88
CA ILE A 40 -13.38 18.46 10.15
C ILE A 40 -13.26 19.52 11.25
N GLU A 41 -12.79 20.72 10.90
CA GLU A 41 -12.67 21.85 11.84
C GLU A 41 -14.04 22.27 12.40
N ARG A 42 -15.06 22.38 11.55
CA ARG A 42 -16.44 22.66 12.00
C ARG A 42 -16.98 21.60 12.97
N GLN A 43 -16.43 20.39 12.92
CA GLN A 43 -16.81 19.26 13.76
C GLN A 43 -15.87 19.08 14.98
N ARG A 44 -14.99 20.04 15.30
CA ARG A 44 -14.01 19.95 16.43
C ARG A 44 -14.62 19.45 17.75
N HIS A 45 -15.80 19.95 18.12
CA HIS A 45 -16.51 19.52 19.33
C HIS A 45 -16.91 18.03 19.31
N LEU A 46 -17.21 17.47 18.14
CA LEU A 46 -17.51 16.05 17.96
C LEU A 46 -16.24 15.20 18.03
N LEU A 47 -15.08 15.73 17.61
CA LEU A 47 -13.79 15.04 17.73
C LEU A 47 -13.46 14.76 19.20
N SER A 48 -13.57 15.76 20.08
CA SER A 48 -13.35 15.57 21.53
C SER A 48 -14.31 14.54 22.13
N ARG A 49 -15.59 14.58 21.76
CA ARG A 49 -16.59 13.61 22.24
C ARG A 49 -16.32 12.20 21.74
N THR A 50 -15.84 12.07 20.51
CA THR A 50 -15.49 10.78 19.88
C THR A 50 -14.31 10.13 20.60
N ILE A 51 -13.25 10.90 20.86
CA ILE A 51 -12.08 10.43 21.63
C ILE A 51 -12.51 10.01 23.04
N ALA A 52 -13.26 10.87 23.73
CA ALA A 52 -13.73 10.61 25.08
C ALA A 52 -14.59 9.34 25.16
N HIS A 53 -15.42 9.10 24.14
CA HIS A 53 -16.24 7.90 24.04
C HIS A 53 -15.41 6.62 23.93
N HIS A 54 -14.48 6.55 22.97
CA HIS A 54 -13.64 5.36 22.78
C HIS A 54 -12.74 5.05 23.98
N LEU A 55 -12.26 6.09 24.67
CA LEU A 55 -11.41 5.95 25.85
C LEU A 55 -12.20 5.81 27.15
N ASN A 56 -13.53 5.94 27.11
CA ASN A 56 -14.42 5.92 28.26
C ASN A 56 -14.02 6.94 29.36
N ILE A 57 -13.79 8.19 28.96
CA ILE A 57 -13.39 9.30 29.83
C ILE A 57 -14.31 10.52 29.67
N ASP A 58 -14.14 11.52 30.54
CA ASP A 58 -14.84 12.80 30.40
C ASP A 58 -14.27 13.62 29.23
N VAL A 59 -15.15 14.28 28.47
CA VAL A 59 -14.77 15.14 27.33
C VAL A 59 -13.88 16.32 27.75
N ALA A 60 -14.00 16.80 28.99
CA ALA A 60 -13.18 17.88 29.52
C ALA A 60 -11.69 17.49 29.63
N ARG A 61 -11.38 16.20 29.60
CA ARG A 61 -10.00 15.66 29.65
C ARG A 61 -9.35 15.58 28.28
N VAL A 62 -10.05 15.95 27.20
CA VAL A 62 -9.58 15.85 25.82
C VAL A 62 -9.35 17.24 25.22
N THR A 63 -8.13 17.48 24.76
CA THR A 63 -7.76 18.69 24.02
C THR A 63 -7.33 18.31 22.61
N VAL A 64 -8.15 18.66 21.61
CA VAL A 64 -7.83 18.45 20.20
C VAL A 64 -6.91 19.55 19.72
N SER A 65 -5.84 19.19 19.01
CA SER A 65 -4.84 20.15 18.55
C SER A 65 -5.41 21.11 17.50
N GLU A 66 -4.85 22.31 17.44
CA GLU A 66 -5.16 23.29 16.42
C GLU A 66 -4.81 22.78 15.01
N GLN A 67 -5.43 23.37 13.98
CA GLN A 67 -5.32 22.88 12.61
C GLN A 67 -3.91 22.94 12.03
N ASP A 68 -3.06 23.84 12.53
CA ASP A 68 -1.64 23.96 12.18
C ASP A 68 -0.81 22.73 12.62
N ALA A 69 -1.24 22.01 13.65
CA ALA A 69 -0.62 20.78 14.12
C ALA A 69 -1.15 19.52 13.40
N TRP A 70 -2.12 19.65 12.49
CA TRP A 70 -2.65 18.50 11.76
C TRP A 70 -1.64 17.99 10.74
N ILE A 71 -1.54 16.66 10.65
CA ILE A 71 -0.58 15.98 9.77
C ILE A 71 -1.38 15.26 8.68
N HIS A 72 -0.83 15.11 7.49
CA HIS A 72 -1.45 14.26 6.49
C HIS A 72 -0.43 13.45 5.72
N GLY A 73 -0.84 12.23 5.35
CA GLY A 73 -0.13 11.41 4.38
C GLY A 73 -0.72 11.54 2.99
N SER A 74 -0.47 10.52 2.17
CA SER A 74 -1.03 10.41 0.82
C SER A 74 -2.54 10.12 0.81
N PHE A 75 -3.04 9.37 1.80
CA PHE A 75 -4.44 8.90 1.84
C PHE A 75 -5.21 9.31 3.08
N ASN A 76 -4.53 9.85 4.11
CA ASN A 76 -5.15 10.06 5.42
C ASN A 76 -4.83 11.45 5.99
N LEU A 77 -5.82 12.07 6.63
CA LEU A 77 -5.68 13.20 7.54
C LEU A 77 -5.53 12.67 8.96
N CYS A 78 -4.57 13.19 9.71
CA CYS A 78 -4.29 12.84 11.09
C CYS A 78 -4.44 14.09 11.99
N VAL A 79 -5.34 14.01 12.96
CA VAL A 79 -5.67 15.08 13.90
C VAL A 79 -5.19 14.67 15.30
N PRO A 80 -4.06 15.24 15.79
CA PRO A 80 -3.55 14.92 17.11
C PRO A 80 -4.44 15.49 18.22
N ALA A 81 -4.52 14.78 19.34
CA ALA A 81 -5.16 15.25 20.55
C ALA A 81 -4.39 14.80 21.79
N LEU A 82 -4.54 15.53 22.89
CA LEU A 82 -4.01 15.20 24.20
C LEU A 82 -5.13 14.78 25.14
N VAL A 83 -4.90 13.69 25.86
CA VAL A 83 -5.75 13.20 26.94
C VAL A 83 -5.02 13.43 28.27
N ASP A 84 -5.70 14.04 29.23
CA ASP A 84 -5.12 14.42 30.54
C ASP A 84 -3.84 15.25 30.42
N GLU A 85 -3.75 16.09 29.39
CA GLU A 85 -2.58 16.92 29.09
C GLU A 85 -1.26 16.14 28.86
N ALA A 86 -1.29 14.80 28.80
CA ALA A 86 -0.08 13.98 28.82
C ALA A 86 -0.09 12.78 27.88
N SER A 87 -1.26 12.24 27.53
CA SER A 87 -1.39 11.03 26.70
C SER A 87 -1.80 11.40 25.27
N PRO A 88 -0.87 11.40 24.30
CA PRO A 88 -1.16 11.81 22.94
C PRO A 88 -1.85 10.68 22.15
N VAL A 89 -2.96 11.03 21.50
CA VAL A 89 -3.75 10.15 20.63
C VAL A 89 -4.00 10.82 19.28
N LEU A 90 -4.27 10.02 18.26
CA LEU A 90 -4.42 10.47 16.89
C LEU A 90 -5.75 9.99 16.31
N LEU A 91 -6.58 10.93 15.88
CA LEU A 91 -7.69 10.61 15.00
C LEU A 91 -7.20 10.60 13.55
N ARG A 92 -7.33 9.45 12.89
CA ARG A 92 -6.90 9.23 11.51
C ARG A 92 -8.12 9.03 10.61
N PHE A 93 -8.24 9.85 9.56
CA PHE A 93 -9.36 9.89 8.64
C PHE A 93 -8.89 9.56 7.22
N PRO A 94 -9.52 8.60 6.51
CA PRO A 94 -9.35 8.49 5.08
C PRO A 94 -9.76 9.80 4.41
N LEU A 95 -8.95 10.25 3.45
CA LEU A 95 -9.24 11.42 2.63
C LEU A 95 -10.23 10.99 1.54
N PRO A 96 -11.50 11.44 1.57
CA PRO A 96 -12.53 10.94 0.64
C PRO A 96 -12.15 11.15 -0.84
N TYR A 97 -11.45 12.25 -1.10
CA TYR A 97 -10.98 12.63 -2.43
C TYR A 97 -9.76 11.85 -2.94
N ARG A 98 -9.14 11.00 -2.11
CA ARG A 98 -8.01 10.12 -2.45
C ARG A 98 -8.40 8.65 -2.57
N VAL A 99 -9.59 8.29 -2.11
CA VAL A 99 -10.10 6.90 -2.07
C VAL A 99 -11.39 6.75 -2.89
N GLU A 100 -11.78 7.78 -3.62
CA GLU A 100 -12.97 7.81 -4.48
C GLU A 100 -14.30 7.53 -3.76
N ASP A 101 -14.42 7.93 -2.51
CA ASP A 101 -15.62 7.63 -1.72
C ASP A 101 -16.88 8.38 -2.20
N VAL A 102 -16.70 9.49 -2.93
CA VAL A 102 -17.81 10.30 -3.44
C VAL A 102 -18.57 9.60 -4.56
N THR A 103 -17.86 8.98 -5.50
CA THR A 103 -18.48 8.26 -6.64
C THR A 103 -18.61 6.76 -6.39
N SER A 104 -17.81 6.20 -5.48
CA SER A 104 -17.87 4.81 -5.03
C SER A 104 -18.05 4.71 -3.50
N PRO A 105 -19.26 5.00 -2.98
CA PRO A 105 -19.52 5.05 -1.54
C PRO A 105 -19.06 3.80 -0.79
N GLY A 106 -18.43 4.02 0.37
CA GLY A 106 -17.95 2.97 1.27
C GLY A 106 -16.51 2.53 1.01
N ASN A 107 -15.78 3.13 0.06
CA ASN A 107 -14.34 2.91 -0.10
C ASN A 107 -13.56 3.37 1.14
N ALA A 108 -13.95 4.50 1.72
CA ALA A 108 -13.34 4.97 2.97
C ALA A 108 -13.60 3.99 4.13
N ASP A 109 -14.84 3.51 4.27
CA ASP A 109 -15.21 2.55 5.32
C ASP A 109 -14.55 1.17 5.12
N GLU A 110 -14.36 0.74 3.87
CA GLU A 110 -13.59 -0.48 3.54
C GLU A 110 -12.14 -0.36 4.03
N LYS A 111 -11.47 0.76 3.74
CA LYS A 111 -10.10 1.01 4.23
C LYS A 111 -10.04 1.07 5.76
N VAL A 112 -10.98 1.74 6.43
CA VAL A 112 -11.01 1.80 7.90
C VAL A 112 -11.15 0.41 8.51
N ARG A 113 -12.06 -0.42 7.98
CA ARG A 113 -12.24 -1.80 8.46
C ARG A 113 -11.02 -2.66 8.21
N ALA A 114 -10.33 -2.46 7.09
CA ALA A 114 -9.12 -3.17 6.74
C ALA A 114 -7.97 -2.80 7.68
N GLU A 115 -7.69 -1.51 7.86
CA GLU A 115 -6.64 -1.04 8.76
C GLU A 115 -6.91 -1.49 10.21
N ALA A 116 -8.14 -1.35 10.71
CA ALA A 116 -8.52 -1.81 12.04
C ALA A 116 -8.34 -3.33 12.21
N ALA A 117 -8.61 -4.10 11.17
CA ALA A 117 -8.41 -5.55 11.17
C ALA A 117 -6.93 -5.93 11.20
N THR A 118 -6.07 -5.18 10.51
CA THR A 118 -4.61 -5.36 10.59
C THR A 118 -4.11 -5.17 12.02
N TYR A 119 -4.53 -4.11 12.72
CA TYR A 119 -4.19 -3.91 14.13
C TYR A 119 -4.62 -5.10 14.99
N ALA A 120 -5.87 -5.55 14.84
CA ALA A 120 -6.39 -6.68 15.61
C ALA A 120 -5.61 -7.98 15.32
N TRP A 121 -5.33 -8.28 14.05
CA TRP A 121 -4.62 -9.49 13.66
C TRP A 121 -3.17 -9.50 14.17
N ILE A 122 -2.43 -8.40 14.01
CA ILE A 122 -1.03 -8.32 14.48
C ILE A 122 -0.98 -8.40 16.01
N HIS A 123 -1.86 -7.71 16.72
CA HIS A 123 -1.86 -7.74 18.19
C HIS A 123 -2.10 -9.14 18.75
N ASP A 124 -3.02 -9.91 18.15
CA ASP A 124 -3.38 -11.24 18.63
C ASP A 124 -2.38 -12.33 18.17
N ASN A 125 -1.70 -12.16 17.03
CA ASN A 125 -0.87 -13.22 16.43
C ASN A 125 0.64 -12.92 16.37
N CYS A 126 1.05 -11.64 16.40
CA CYS A 126 2.42 -11.17 16.24
C CYS A 126 2.78 -10.10 17.29
N PRO A 127 2.69 -10.40 18.61
CA PRO A 127 2.88 -9.40 19.65
C PRO A 127 4.31 -8.82 19.74
N ASP A 128 5.29 -9.43 19.05
CA ASP A 128 6.66 -8.95 18.94
C ASP A 128 6.88 -7.94 17.80
N VAL A 129 5.89 -7.75 16.93
CA VAL A 129 5.90 -6.72 15.89
C VAL A 129 5.41 -5.40 16.52
N PRO A 130 6.28 -4.38 16.64
CA PRO A 130 5.92 -3.16 17.33
C PRO A 130 5.02 -2.29 16.46
N ILE A 131 3.76 -2.15 16.85
CA ILE A 131 2.77 -1.27 16.21
C ILE A 131 2.07 -0.40 17.27
N PRO A 132 1.47 0.75 16.90
CA PRO A 132 0.71 1.56 17.84
C PRO A 132 -0.50 0.81 18.41
N GLN A 133 -0.99 1.23 19.57
CA GLN A 133 -2.28 0.77 20.05
C GLN A 133 -3.42 1.38 19.21
N LEU A 134 -4.33 0.54 18.72
CA LEU A 134 -5.65 0.97 18.24
C LEU A 134 -6.63 0.98 19.41
N TYR A 135 -7.30 2.11 19.63
CA TYR A 135 -8.33 2.27 20.65
C TYR A 135 -9.75 2.04 20.12
N GLY A 136 -9.97 2.28 18.83
CA GLY A 136 -11.26 2.08 18.19
C GLY A 136 -11.33 2.70 16.81
N PHE A 137 -12.46 2.50 16.15
CA PHE A 137 -12.75 3.10 14.85
C PHE A 137 -14.24 3.43 14.73
N GLY A 138 -14.58 4.29 13.78
CA GLY A 138 -15.94 4.57 13.39
C GLY A 138 -16.10 4.64 11.87
N LEU A 139 -17.33 4.46 11.40
CA LEU A 139 -17.67 4.41 9.98
C LEU A 139 -18.63 5.54 9.61
N SER A 140 -18.71 5.83 8.31
CA SER A 140 -19.69 6.78 7.76
C SER A 140 -21.14 6.39 8.07
N THR A 141 -21.39 5.09 8.27
CA THR A 141 -22.70 4.52 8.63
C THR A 141 -23.08 4.70 10.10
N LYS A 142 -22.25 5.40 10.90
CA LYS A 142 -22.41 5.61 12.36
C LYS A 142 -22.15 4.38 13.22
N GLN A 143 -21.81 3.25 12.61
CA GLN A 143 -21.29 2.10 13.34
C GLN A 143 -19.89 2.42 13.86
N GLN A 144 -19.62 2.02 15.09
CA GLN A 144 -18.33 2.20 15.76
C GLN A 144 -17.90 0.88 16.39
N ALA A 145 -16.60 0.75 16.66
CA ALA A 145 -16.10 -0.30 17.53
C ALA A 145 -14.98 0.25 18.41
N SER A 146 -15.00 -0.13 19.69
CA SER A 146 -14.01 0.29 20.68
C SER A 146 -13.26 -0.91 21.25
N LEU A 147 -11.99 -0.73 21.58
CA LEU A 147 -11.19 -1.71 22.29
C LEU A 147 -11.80 -1.95 23.69
N ARG A 148 -12.04 -3.21 24.05
CA ARG A 148 -12.48 -3.56 25.41
C ARG A 148 -11.30 -3.59 26.38
N PHE A 149 -11.28 -2.66 27.34
CA PHE A 149 -10.22 -2.56 28.36
C PHE A 149 -10.23 -3.67 29.44
N LEU A 150 -11.21 -4.60 29.48
CA LEU A 150 -11.49 -5.34 30.73
C LEU A 150 -11.73 -6.87 30.66
N ILE A 151 -11.45 -7.61 29.58
CA ILE A 151 -11.57 -9.08 29.67
C ILE A 151 -10.49 -9.81 28.87
N SER A 152 -9.56 -10.47 29.57
CA SER A 152 -8.71 -11.51 29.00
C SER A 152 -9.58 -12.68 28.54
N HIS A 153 -9.84 -12.79 27.24
CA HIS A 153 -10.40 -14.03 26.72
C HIS A 153 -9.25 -14.99 26.48
N THR A 154 -9.20 -16.09 27.22
CA THR A 154 -8.57 -17.31 26.73
C THR A 154 -9.41 -17.78 25.53
N GLN A 155 -9.11 -17.26 24.34
CA GLN A 155 -9.79 -17.68 23.13
C GLN A 155 -9.24 -19.05 22.71
N VAL A 156 -10.12 -20.04 22.66
CA VAL A 156 -9.81 -21.31 22.00
C VAL A 156 -9.89 -21.06 20.50
N VAL A 157 -8.72 -20.95 19.87
CA VAL A 157 -8.60 -20.83 18.42
C VAL A 157 -9.05 -22.15 17.79
N PHE A 158 -10.16 -22.14 17.06
CA PHE A 158 -10.52 -23.23 16.16
C PHE A 158 -10.08 -22.85 14.74
N PRO A 159 -9.20 -23.65 14.10
CA PRO A 159 -8.84 -23.43 12.70
C PRO A 159 -10.09 -23.40 11.82
N GLY A 160 -10.31 -22.32 11.07
CA GLY A 160 -11.42 -22.18 10.12
C GLY A 160 -12.71 -21.55 10.65
N ILE A 161 -12.78 -21.11 11.90
CA ILE A 161 -13.91 -20.33 12.46
C ILE A 161 -13.46 -18.88 12.67
N CYS A 162 -14.36 -17.93 12.42
CA CYS A 162 -14.04 -16.51 12.59
C CYS A 162 -13.63 -16.14 14.00
N GLN A 163 -12.50 -15.43 14.07
CA GLN A 163 -11.92 -14.98 15.33
C GLN A 163 -12.63 -13.69 15.76
N PRO A 164 -13.25 -13.67 16.95
CA PRO A 164 -13.77 -12.42 17.50
C PRO A 164 -12.60 -11.50 17.85
N SER A 165 -12.61 -10.29 17.31
CA SER A 165 -11.58 -9.30 17.65
C SER A 165 -11.82 -8.72 19.06
N GLN A 166 -10.81 -8.04 19.60
CA GLN A 166 -10.94 -7.27 20.84
C GLN A 166 -11.75 -5.97 20.67
N LEU A 167 -12.07 -5.60 19.42
CA LEU A 167 -12.86 -4.43 19.06
C LEU A 167 -14.34 -4.80 19.11
N VAL A 168 -15.09 -4.09 19.96
CA VAL A 168 -16.50 -4.41 20.21
C VAL A 168 -17.40 -3.40 19.52
N PRO A 169 -18.25 -3.86 18.58
CA PRO A 169 -19.16 -2.98 17.88
C PRO A 169 -20.20 -2.35 18.80
N HIS A 170 -20.55 -1.12 18.50
CA HIS A 170 -21.67 -0.39 19.07
C HIS A 170 -22.09 0.73 18.11
N ASP A 171 -23.31 1.22 18.27
CA ASP A 171 -23.75 2.40 17.53
C ASP A 171 -23.15 3.67 18.14
N ALA A 172 -22.93 4.69 17.31
CA ALA A 172 -22.57 6.02 17.80
C ALA A 172 -23.65 6.54 18.75
N ALA A 173 -23.24 6.97 19.93
CA ALA A 173 -24.13 7.68 20.84
C ALA A 173 -24.69 8.96 20.18
N HIS A 174 -25.85 9.42 20.64
CA HIS A 174 -26.47 10.65 20.10
C HIS A 174 -25.49 11.84 20.20
N GLY A 175 -25.13 12.39 19.04
CA GLY A 175 -24.21 13.53 18.93
C GLY A 175 -22.72 13.20 19.00
N THR A 176 -22.30 11.95 18.71
CA THR A 176 -20.88 11.59 18.50
C THR A 176 -20.56 11.13 17.08
N SER A 177 -21.54 11.13 16.16
CA SER A 177 -21.30 10.76 14.76
C SER A 177 -20.55 11.86 14.01
N LEU A 178 -19.45 11.49 13.34
CA LEU A 178 -18.70 12.37 12.44
C LEU A 178 -19.19 12.27 10.98
N ASP A 179 -20.02 11.28 10.67
CA ASP A 179 -20.50 10.94 9.33
C ASP A 179 -19.35 10.77 8.31
N VAL A 180 -18.21 10.28 8.79
CA VAL A 180 -16.99 9.92 8.05
C VAL A 180 -16.27 8.80 8.80
N GLY A 181 -15.61 7.91 8.07
CA GLY A 181 -14.79 6.86 8.66
C GLY A 181 -13.55 7.42 9.37
N TYR A 182 -13.12 6.80 10.47
CA TYR A 182 -11.92 7.19 11.21
C TYR A 182 -11.36 6.05 12.07
N LEU A 183 -10.09 6.15 12.45
CA LEU A 183 -9.44 5.36 13.50
C LEU A 183 -8.98 6.27 14.64
N LEU A 184 -8.99 5.76 15.87
CA LEU A 184 -8.36 6.37 17.02
C LEU A 184 -7.15 5.53 17.45
N ILE A 185 -5.94 6.05 17.25
CA ILE A 185 -4.68 5.33 17.47
C ILE A 185 -3.75 6.08 18.43
N GLN A 186 -2.82 5.36 19.03
CA GLN A 186 -1.75 5.91 19.86
C GLN A 186 -0.76 6.73 19.02
N ILE A 187 -0.29 7.86 19.57
CA ILE A 187 0.87 8.57 19.04
C ILE A 187 2.14 8.02 19.68
N ILE A 188 3.13 7.69 18.85
CA ILE A 188 4.45 7.27 19.30
C ILE A 188 5.32 8.52 19.44
N VAL A 189 5.77 8.80 20.67
CA VAL A 189 6.58 9.99 21.01
C VAL A 189 8.09 9.70 21.07
N THR A 190 8.47 8.42 20.97
CA THR A 190 9.86 7.96 21.06
C THR A 190 10.39 7.57 19.69
N GLY A 191 11.64 7.93 19.40
CA GLY A 191 12.27 7.66 18.11
C GLY A 191 11.97 8.73 17.06
N ARG A 192 12.43 8.47 15.83
CA ARG A 192 12.25 9.35 14.66
C ARG A 192 11.82 8.54 13.47
N ILE A 193 11.11 9.17 12.52
CA ILE A 193 10.77 8.51 11.26
C ILE A 193 12.07 8.22 10.50
N LEU A 194 12.24 6.99 10.02
CA LEU A 194 13.49 6.55 9.37
C LEU A 194 13.84 7.43 8.15
N SER A 195 12.84 7.88 7.39
CA SER A 195 13.06 8.79 6.24
C SER A 195 13.73 10.10 6.61
N ASP A 196 13.57 10.60 7.85
CA ASP A 196 14.14 11.88 8.28
C ASP A 196 15.66 11.81 8.46
N SER A 197 16.19 10.62 8.76
CA SER A 197 17.63 10.38 8.98
C SER A 197 18.28 9.57 7.86
N TRP A 198 17.52 9.17 6.84
CA TRP A 198 17.97 8.23 5.82
C TRP A 198 19.14 8.74 4.99
N SER A 199 19.03 9.94 4.41
CA SER A 199 20.03 10.47 3.48
C SER A 199 21.42 10.65 4.10
N GLU A 200 21.47 10.88 5.41
CA GLU A 200 22.71 11.09 6.15
C GLU A 200 23.36 9.76 6.56
N ASN A 201 22.56 8.72 6.79
CA ASN A 201 22.99 7.52 7.50
C ASN A 201 22.85 6.22 6.70
N CYS A 202 22.27 6.24 5.49
CA CYS A 202 22.01 5.03 4.70
C CYS A 202 23.26 4.22 4.32
N HIS A 203 24.45 4.83 4.35
CA HIS A 203 25.71 4.16 4.08
C HIS A 203 26.44 3.68 5.34
N ASP A 204 25.94 3.99 6.54
CA ASP A 204 26.49 3.47 7.80
C ASP A 204 26.18 1.98 7.92
N THR A 205 27.24 1.17 7.95
CA THR A 205 27.13 -0.29 7.97
C THR A 205 26.47 -0.82 9.24
N ARG A 206 26.70 -0.17 10.39
CA ARG A 206 26.15 -0.60 11.68
C ARG A 206 24.65 -0.32 11.74
N LEU A 207 24.25 0.89 11.35
CA LEU A 207 22.84 1.29 11.31
C LEU A 207 22.05 0.44 10.31
N GLN A 208 22.59 0.22 9.11
CA GLN A 208 22.00 -0.67 8.12
C GLN A 208 21.83 -2.10 8.63
N ALA A 209 22.85 -2.67 9.30
CA ALA A 209 22.77 -4.02 9.85
C ALA A 209 21.70 -4.15 10.94
N ASN A 210 21.54 -3.14 11.81
CA ASN A 210 20.48 -3.11 12.83
C ASN A 210 19.09 -3.05 12.18
N LEU A 211 18.91 -2.15 11.21
CA LEU A 211 17.66 -2.00 10.48
C LEU A 211 17.27 -3.29 9.76
N GLN A 212 18.17 -3.86 8.96
CA GLN A 212 17.91 -5.09 8.20
C GLN A 212 17.59 -6.26 9.11
N ARG A 213 18.29 -6.39 10.25
CA ARG A 213 17.98 -7.40 11.28
C ARG A 213 16.56 -7.25 11.80
N ASP A 214 16.12 -6.04 12.12
CA ASP A 214 14.81 -5.79 12.72
C ASP A 214 13.68 -5.91 11.69
N ILE A 215 13.89 -5.49 10.43
CA ILE A 215 12.96 -5.73 9.32
C ILE A 215 12.83 -7.24 9.09
N ALA A 216 13.94 -7.98 9.02
CA ALA A 216 13.94 -9.44 8.87
C ALA A 216 13.17 -10.13 10.01
N ARG A 217 13.33 -9.65 11.26
CA ARG A 217 12.55 -10.13 12.40
C ARG A 217 11.04 -9.92 12.16
N VAL A 218 10.63 -8.70 11.81
CA VAL A 218 9.21 -8.38 11.60
C VAL A 218 8.62 -9.21 10.47
N MET A 219 9.28 -9.28 9.32
CA MET A 219 8.79 -10.07 8.18
C MET A 219 8.63 -11.54 8.54
N LEU A 220 9.59 -12.12 9.26
CA LEU A 220 9.52 -13.52 9.68
C LEU A 220 8.39 -13.74 10.69
N SER A 221 8.19 -12.84 11.66
CA SER A 221 7.11 -12.98 12.65
C SER A 221 5.73 -12.95 11.99
N LEU A 222 5.51 -12.02 11.03
CA LEU A 222 4.26 -11.94 10.27
C LEU A 222 4.06 -13.17 9.38
N ALA A 223 5.13 -13.67 8.74
CA ALA A 223 5.06 -14.81 7.84
C ALA A 223 4.93 -16.18 8.56
N ALA A 224 5.35 -16.26 9.83
CA ALA A 224 5.34 -17.49 10.61
C ALA A 224 3.95 -17.86 11.15
N VAL A 225 3.01 -16.90 11.22
CA VAL A 225 1.62 -17.21 11.58
C VAL A 225 1.02 -17.99 10.42
N GLY A 226 0.65 -19.24 10.70
CA GLY A 226 0.41 -20.32 9.72
C GLY A 226 -0.40 -19.95 8.47
N PRO A 227 -0.33 -20.79 7.43
CA PRO A 227 -0.77 -20.42 6.08
C PRO A 227 -2.22 -19.97 6.06
N LEU A 228 -2.43 -18.79 5.49
CA LEU A 228 -3.73 -18.20 5.27
C LEU A 228 -4.40 -18.88 4.06
N PRO A 229 -5.75 -18.94 4.01
CA PRO A 229 -6.48 -19.70 3.01
C PRO A 229 -6.51 -19.06 1.60
N CYS A 230 -6.25 -17.75 1.51
CA CYS A 230 -6.31 -16.99 0.27
C CYS A 230 -5.48 -15.70 0.37
N VAL A 231 -5.20 -15.09 -0.78
CA VAL A 231 -4.74 -13.71 -0.91
C VAL A 231 -5.95 -12.78 -0.78
N GLY A 232 -5.83 -11.78 0.08
CA GLY A 232 -6.91 -10.86 0.43
C GLY A 232 -6.53 -9.97 1.60
N THR A 233 -7.41 -9.03 1.95
CA THR A 233 -7.23 -8.17 3.11
C THR A 233 -8.19 -8.60 4.21
N PHE A 234 -7.73 -8.57 5.47
CA PHE A 234 -8.63 -8.78 6.60
C PHE A 234 -9.58 -7.60 6.75
N ARG A 235 -10.76 -7.82 7.33
CA ARG A 235 -11.65 -6.76 7.76
C ARG A 235 -12.32 -7.11 9.08
N ILE A 236 -12.76 -6.09 9.80
CA ILE A 236 -13.71 -6.23 10.89
C ILE A 236 -15.14 -6.17 10.30
N ASP A 237 -15.93 -7.23 10.51
CA ASP A 237 -17.33 -7.24 10.12
C ASP A 237 -18.24 -6.46 11.09
N ASP A 238 -19.53 -6.35 10.76
CA ASP A 238 -20.49 -5.58 11.56
C ASP A 238 -20.71 -6.17 12.96
N CYS A 239 -20.28 -7.41 13.18
CA CYS A 239 -20.36 -8.11 14.44
C CYS A 239 -19.02 -8.10 15.20
N GLY A 240 -17.99 -7.41 14.69
CA GLY A 240 -16.69 -7.29 15.35
C GLY A 240 -15.76 -8.49 15.12
N TYR A 241 -16.08 -9.38 14.17
CA TYR A 241 -15.24 -10.52 13.85
C TYR A 241 -14.23 -10.17 12.78
N LEU A 242 -13.03 -10.73 12.94
CA LEU A 242 -11.99 -10.69 11.94
C LEU A 242 -12.32 -11.68 10.81
N ARG A 243 -12.34 -11.18 9.57
CA ARG A 243 -12.69 -11.94 8.36
C ARG A 243 -11.63 -11.72 7.28
N LEU A 244 -11.12 -12.80 6.69
CA LEU A 244 -10.30 -12.73 5.48
C LEU A 244 -11.17 -13.02 4.25
N ASP A 245 -11.97 -12.03 3.88
CA ASP A 245 -12.94 -12.12 2.76
C ASP A 245 -13.03 -10.79 1.99
N ASN A 246 -12.06 -9.89 2.16
CA ASN A 246 -11.97 -8.65 1.42
C ASN A 246 -10.92 -8.77 0.30
N ARG A 247 -11.14 -8.03 -0.79
CA ARG A 247 -10.15 -7.93 -1.86
C ARG A 247 -8.80 -7.42 -1.34
N PRO A 248 -7.68 -7.84 -1.95
CA PRO A 248 -6.39 -7.21 -1.68
C PRO A 248 -6.49 -5.71 -1.95
N LEU A 249 -6.23 -4.91 -0.93
CA LEU A 249 -6.14 -3.46 -1.07
C LEU A 249 -4.69 -3.08 -1.35
N SER A 250 -4.47 -2.26 -2.37
CA SER A 250 -3.15 -1.71 -2.67
C SER A 250 -3.23 -0.21 -2.97
N ILE A 251 -2.06 0.44 -2.95
CA ILE A 251 -1.93 1.85 -3.34
C ILE A 251 -2.38 2.03 -4.79
N GLU A 252 -2.01 1.10 -5.66
CA GLU A 252 -2.22 1.11 -7.11
C GLU A 252 -3.70 1.00 -7.43
N SER A 253 -4.40 0.02 -6.82
CA SER A 253 -5.84 -0.12 -7.01
C SER A 253 -6.59 1.09 -6.49
N THR A 254 -6.20 1.63 -5.33
CA THR A 254 -6.83 2.81 -4.72
C THR A 254 -6.63 4.07 -5.58
N LYS A 255 -5.42 4.29 -6.10
CA LYS A 255 -5.13 5.40 -7.02
C LYS A 255 -5.91 5.26 -8.32
N ALA A 256 -5.97 4.06 -8.88
CA ALA A 256 -6.69 3.81 -10.12
C ALA A 256 -8.19 4.08 -9.97
N GLU A 257 -8.83 3.57 -8.92
CA GLU A 257 -10.23 3.91 -8.61
C GLU A 257 -10.41 5.41 -8.45
N ASN A 258 -9.50 6.07 -7.74
CA ASN A 258 -9.54 7.51 -7.56
C ASN A 258 -9.41 8.32 -8.84
N GLU A 259 -8.69 7.83 -9.84
CA GLU A 259 -8.60 8.44 -11.16
C GLU A 259 -9.78 8.08 -12.08
N GLY A 260 -10.78 7.35 -11.57
CA GLY A 260 -11.92 6.87 -12.35
C GLY A 260 -11.59 5.71 -13.29
N ILE A 261 -10.45 5.04 -13.10
CA ILE A 261 -10.05 3.87 -13.87
C ILE A 261 -10.85 2.67 -13.36
N PRO A 262 -11.55 1.93 -14.23
CA PRO A 262 -12.36 0.80 -13.80
C PRO A 262 -11.49 -0.34 -13.27
N ILE A 263 -11.74 -0.74 -12.03
CA ILE A 263 -11.17 -1.93 -11.41
C ILE A 263 -12.22 -3.03 -11.38
N HIS A 264 -12.02 -4.08 -12.18
CA HIS A 264 -12.95 -5.20 -12.32
C HIS A 264 -12.83 -6.23 -11.17
N MET A 265 -12.52 -5.76 -9.95
CA MET A 265 -12.37 -6.59 -8.76
C MET A 265 -13.47 -6.25 -7.76
N HIS A 266 -14.34 -7.21 -7.47
CA HIS A 266 -15.41 -7.02 -6.49
C HIS A 266 -14.82 -6.90 -5.07
N ARG A 267 -15.41 -6.09 -4.18
CA ARG A 267 -14.91 -5.87 -2.80
C ARG A 267 -14.69 -7.15 -1.99
N ARG A 268 -15.48 -8.20 -2.26
CA ARG A 268 -15.40 -9.52 -1.59
C ARG A 268 -14.58 -10.57 -2.36
N GLN A 269 -13.87 -10.17 -3.40
CA GLN A 269 -13.11 -11.10 -4.23
C GLN A 269 -11.73 -11.38 -3.63
N THR A 270 -11.47 -12.62 -3.25
CA THR A 270 -10.15 -13.09 -2.81
C THR A 270 -9.54 -14.02 -3.86
N PHE A 271 -8.23 -14.27 -3.78
CA PHE A 271 -7.55 -15.19 -4.72
C PHE A 271 -7.01 -16.42 -4.00
N THR A 272 -7.26 -17.60 -4.56
CA THR A 272 -6.68 -18.87 -4.09
C THR A 272 -5.59 -19.41 -5.04
N SER A 273 -5.25 -18.62 -6.06
CA SER A 273 -4.20 -18.92 -7.04
C SER A 273 -3.29 -17.70 -7.20
N VAL A 274 -1.97 -17.91 -7.10
CA VAL A 274 -0.94 -16.89 -7.36
C VAL A 274 -1.01 -16.44 -8.80
N ARG A 275 -1.24 -17.37 -9.73
CA ARG A 275 -1.42 -17.04 -11.15
C ARG A 275 -2.58 -16.07 -11.36
N ASP A 276 -3.77 -16.36 -10.84
CA ASP A 276 -4.93 -15.48 -11.02
C ASP A 276 -4.71 -14.12 -10.36
N PHE A 277 -4.05 -14.11 -9.21
CA PHE A 277 -3.67 -12.89 -8.51
C PHE A 277 -2.72 -12.00 -9.32
N VAL A 278 -1.65 -12.56 -9.88
CA VAL A 278 -0.69 -11.86 -10.75
C VAL A 278 -1.38 -11.32 -12.01
N LEU A 279 -2.20 -12.15 -12.67
CA LEU A 279 -2.93 -11.74 -13.86
C LEU A 279 -3.89 -10.59 -13.59
N SER A 280 -4.49 -10.55 -12.38
CA SER A 280 -5.35 -9.44 -11.99
C SER A 280 -4.61 -8.09 -11.91
N HIS A 281 -3.32 -8.08 -11.54
CA HIS A 281 -2.52 -6.84 -11.56
C HIS A 281 -2.23 -6.37 -12.99
N ILE A 282 -1.96 -7.31 -13.89
CA ILE A 282 -1.78 -7.01 -15.33
C ILE A 282 -3.08 -6.45 -15.93
N ASP A 283 -4.24 -6.95 -15.50
CA ASP A 283 -5.54 -6.43 -15.92
C ASP A 283 -5.75 -4.98 -15.42
N ILE A 284 -5.35 -4.66 -14.18
CA ILE A 284 -5.36 -3.28 -13.65
C ILE A 284 -4.49 -2.36 -14.50
N PHE A 285 -3.28 -2.79 -14.86
CA PHE A 285 -2.35 -2.00 -15.68
C PHE A 285 -2.89 -1.81 -17.11
N SER A 286 -3.55 -2.84 -17.65
CA SER A 286 -4.26 -2.75 -18.92
C SER A 286 -5.40 -1.72 -18.86
N CYS A 287 -6.19 -1.72 -17.78
CA CYS A 287 -7.23 -0.71 -17.57
C CYS A 287 -6.63 0.69 -17.47
N ARG A 288 -5.48 0.86 -16.79
CA ARG A 288 -4.78 2.14 -16.72
C ARG A 288 -4.38 2.65 -18.11
N LEU A 289 -3.77 1.80 -18.94
CA LEU A 289 -3.37 2.18 -20.30
C LEU A 289 -4.57 2.62 -21.16
N LEU A 290 -5.70 1.93 -21.01
CA LEU A 290 -6.95 2.26 -21.72
C LEU A 290 -7.56 3.60 -21.26
N HIS A 291 -7.62 3.84 -19.95
CA HIS A 291 -8.47 4.91 -19.40
C HIS A 291 -7.70 6.15 -18.96
N GLN A 292 -6.41 6.05 -18.62
CA GLN A 292 -5.65 7.23 -18.20
C GLN A 292 -5.37 8.14 -19.42
N PRO A 293 -5.76 9.43 -19.41
CA PRO A 293 -5.66 10.30 -20.59
C PRO A 293 -4.24 10.48 -21.12
N ASN A 294 -3.26 10.55 -20.23
CA ASN A 294 -1.83 10.67 -20.55
C ASN A 294 -1.07 9.34 -20.38
N GLY A 295 -1.75 8.21 -20.57
CA GLY A 295 -1.13 6.87 -20.47
C GLY A 295 -0.14 6.57 -21.60
N THR A 296 -0.26 7.24 -22.75
CA THR A 296 0.67 7.12 -23.87
C THR A 296 0.77 8.42 -24.66
N ASN A 297 1.95 8.69 -25.23
CA ASN A 297 2.24 9.92 -25.97
C ASN A 297 2.48 9.73 -27.48
N SER A 298 2.65 8.48 -27.93
CA SER A 298 2.98 8.15 -29.32
C SER A 298 2.56 6.72 -29.65
N ARG A 299 2.43 6.40 -30.94
CA ARG A 299 2.11 5.03 -31.38
C ARG A 299 3.20 4.04 -30.93
N ASP A 300 4.46 4.42 -30.99
CA ASP A 300 5.57 3.53 -30.62
C ASP A 300 5.55 3.22 -29.13
N ASP A 301 5.36 4.23 -28.28
CA ASP A 301 5.17 4.07 -26.84
C ASP A 301 3.96 3.19 -26.52
N ALA A 302 2.82 3.41 -27.20
CA ALA A 302 1.63 2.59 -27.02
C ALA A 302 1.89 1.11 -27.38
N CYS A 303 2.49 0.85 -28.54
CA CYS A 303 2.85 -0.51 -28.95
C CYS A 303 3.84 -1.15 -27.97
N TYR A 304 4.82 -0.39 -27.47
CA TYR A 304 5.83 -0.86 -26.52
C TYR A 304 5.21 -1.32 -25.19
N GLN A 305 4.29 -0.52 -24.63
CA GLN A 305 3.55 -0.85 -23.41
C GLN A 305 2.52 -1.98 -23.62
N MET A 306 1.81 -2.00 -24.74
CA MET A 306 0.87 -3.09 -25.05
C MET A 306 1.60 -4.43 -25.22
N ALA A 307 2.75 -4.42 -25.89
CA ALA A 307 3.59 -5.60 -26.05
C ALA A 307 4.14 -6.10 -24.71
N SER A 308 4.55 -5.22 -23.79
CA SER A 308 5.00 -5.63 -22.45
C SER A 308 3.88 -6.27 -21.64
N LEU A 309 2.65 -5.73 -21.69
CA LEU A 309 1.49 -6.32 -21.02
C LEU A 309 1.14 -7.71 -21.58
N ALA A 310 1.15 -7.88 -22.91
CA ALA A 310 0.95 -9.19 -23.54
C ALA A 310 2.05 -10.19 -23.13
N GLY A 311 3.32 -9.75 -23.19
CA GLY A 311 4.48 -10.54 -22.81
C GLY A 311 4.43 -10.97 -21.36
N ALA A 312 4.15 -10.04 -20.44
CA ALA A 312 4.02 -10.31 -19.01
C ALA A 312 2.88 -11.29 -18.71
N ARG A 313 1.73 -11.16 -19.38
CA ARG A 313 0.59 -12.09 -19.23
C ARG A 313 0.98 -13.52 -19.57
N ALA A 314 1.84 -13.71 -20.57
CA ALA A 314 2.34 -15.02 -20.96
C ALA A 314 3.49 -15.51 -20.08
N LEU A 315 4.42 -14.61 -19.71
CA LEU A 315 5.68 -14.94 -19.04
C LEU A 315 5.53 -15.10 -17.52
N PHE A 316 4.88 -14.14 -16.84
CA PHE A 316 4.90 -14.07 -15.38
C PHE A 316 4.42 -15.37 -14.70
N PRO A 317 3.31 -16.01 -15.10
CA PRO A 317 2.87 -17.26 -14.49
C PRO A 317 3.88 -18.41 -14.58
N GLN A 318 4.84 -18.36 -15.51
CA GLN A 318 5.87 -19.38 -15.68
C GLN A 318 7.08 -19.16 -14.76
N LEU A 319 7.25 -17.95 -14.23
CA LEU A 319 8.35 -17.60 -13.32
C LEU A 319 8.00 -17.87 -11.84
N PHE A 320 6.75 -18.20 -11.54
CA PHE A 320 6.33 -18.65 -10.20
C PHE A 320 6.38 -20.17 -10.09
N ARG A 321 6.63 -20.67 -8.87
CA ARG A 321 6.66 -22.11 -8.61
C ARG A 321 5.26 -22.70 -8.64
N HIS A 322 5.04 -23.68 -9.51
CA HIS A 322 3.76 -24.39 -9.61
C HIS A 322 3.29 -24.99 -8.27
N GLU A 323 4.23 -25.47 -7.46
CA GLU A 323 3.97 -26.03 -6.12
C GLU A 323 3.34 -25.01 -5.15
N LEU A 324 3.61 -23.72 -5.37
CA LEU A 324 3.19 -22.62 -4.50
C LEU A 324 1.98 -21.84 -5.04
N ASP A 325 1.41 -22.23 -6.20
CA ASP A 325 0.29 -21.52 -6.82
C ASP A 325 -0.93 -21.43 -5.89
N ARG A 326 -1.16 -22.45 -5.06
CA ARG A 326 -2.26 -22.46 -4.07
C ARG A 326 -1.82 -22.12 -2.65
N GLY A 327 -0.68 -21.47 -2.51
CA GLY A 327 -0.09 -21.10 -1.23
C GLY A 327 1.20 -21.88 -0.91
N PRO A 328 1.83 -21.61 0.23
CA PRO A 328 1.26 -20.92 1.38
C PRO A 328 1.06 -19.42 1.12
N PHE A 329 -0.06 -18.89 1.60
CA PHE A 329 -0.27 -17.46 1.72
C PHE A 329 0.08 -17.03 3.14
N VAL A 330 0.77 -15.91 3.29
CA VAL A 330 1.28 -15.41 4.57
C VAL A 330 0.89 -13.96 4.76
N PHE A 331 0.82 -13.48 5.99
CA PHE A 331 0.51 -12.07 6.23
C PHE A 331 1.75 -11.20 5.98
N ALA A 332 1.58 -10.10 5.25
CA ALA A 332 2.67 -9.19 4.92
C ALA A 332 2.23 -7.72 4.95
N LEU A 333 3.17 -6.85 5.34
CA LEU A 333 3.06 -5.41 5.17
C LEU A 333 3.53 -5.05 3.75
N THR A 334 2.59 -4.90 2.83
CA THR A 334 2.87 -4.67 1.40
C THR A 334 3.38 -3.25 1.09
N ASP A 335 3.13 -2.30 1.99
CA ASP A 335 3.58 -0.90 1.90
C ASP A 335 4.60 -0.53 2.99
N LEU A 336 5.52 -1.46 3.31
CA LEU A 336 6.58 -1.18 4.29
C LEU A 336 7.69 -0.34 3.65
N HIS A 337 7.71 0.96 3.93
CA HIS A 337 8.76 1.88 3.47
C HIS A 337 9.30 2.80 4.58
N ARG A 338 10.36 3.55 4.27
CA ARG A 338 11.12 4.39 5.22
C ARG A 338 10.29 5.40 6.02
N SER A 339 9.13 5.82 5.53
CA SER A 339 8.28 6.79 6.26
C SER A 339 7.23 6.10 7.14
N ASN A 340 7.10 4.78 7.04
CA ASN A 340 6.21 3.95 7.86
C ASN A 340 6.96 3.27 9.01
N ILE A 341 8.25 3.56 9.19
CA ILE A 341 9.11 2.98 10.24
C ILE A 341 9.63 4.08 11.14
N ILE A 342 9.41 3.95 12.45
CA ILE A 342 10.00 4.77 13.50
C ILE A 342 11.17 3.99 14.11
N VAL A 343 12.33 4.63 14.21
CA VAL A 343 13.57 4.03 14.72
C VAL A 343 14.17 4.82 15.88
N ASP A 344 15.01 4.15 16.67
CA ASP A 344 15.90 4.81 17.64
C ASP A 344 17.18 5.35 16.95
N ASP A 345 18.06 5.95 17.74
CA ASP A 345 19.33 6.53 17.26
C ASP A 345 20.28 5.49 16.62
N ASP A 346 20.05 4.19 16.87
CA ASP A 346 20.84 3.07 16.35
C ASP A 346 20.12 2.33 15.20
N TRP A 347 19.05 2.90 14.66
CA TRP A 347 18.21 2.31 13.59
C TRP A 347 17.54 0.99 13.98
N ASN A 348 17.36 0.73 15.27
CA ASN A 348 16.48 -0.36 15.71
C ASN A 348 15.02 0.09 15.56
N ILE A 349 14.13 -0.83 15.14
CA ILE A 349 12.72 -0.50 14.92
C ILE A 349 12.04 -0.31 16.28
N VAL A 350 11.54 0.92 16.50
CA VAL A 350 10.73 1.29 17.65
C VAL A 350 9.26 1.01 17.37
N CYS A 351 8.77 1.33 16.17
CA CYS A 351 7.38 1.14 15.80
C CYS A 351 7.18 1.15 14.27
N ILE A 352 6.20 0.38 13.79
CA ILE A 352 5.73 0.40 12.40
C ILE A 352 4.33 1.00 12.38
N ILE A 353 4.14 2.00 11.55
CA ILE A 353 2.88 2.75 11.38
C ILE A 353 2.32 2.54 9.98
N ASP A 354 1.12 3.07 9.74
CA ASP A 354 0.43 3.00 8.44
C ASP A 354 0.19 1.57 7.94
N LEU A 355 -0.83 0.91 8.52
CA LEU A 355 -1.07 -0.53 8.35
C LEU A 355 -2.19 -0.86 7.35
N GLU A 356 -2.63 0.12 6.56
CA GLU A 356 -3.90 0.09 5.82
C GLU A 356 -3.92 -0.83 4.60
N PHE A 357 -2.76 -1.17 4.04
CA PHE A 357 -2.62 -2.01 2.84
C PHE A 357 -2.10 -3.42 3.12
N ALA A 358 -1.87 -3.77 4.40
CA ALA A 358 -1.40 -5.12 4.76
C ALA A 358 -2.37 -6.21 4.27
N CYS A 359 -1.81 -7.30 3.77
CA CYS A 359 -2.58 -8.36 3.11
C CYS A 359 -2.08 -9.75 3.49
N ALA A 360 -2.98 -10.73 3.39
CA ALA A 360 -2.60 -12.10 3.11
C ALA A 360 -2.05 -12.14 1.68
N TRP A 361 -0.85 -12.69 1.51
CA TRP A 361 -0.02 -12.48 0.34
C TRP A 361 0.70 -13.78 -0.08
N PRO A 362 0.99 -14.01 -1.37
CA PRO A 362 1.81 -15.16 -1.76
C PRO A 362 3.19 -15.12 -1.11
N VAL A 363 3.66 -16.24 -0.57
CA VAL A 363 4.97 -16.32 0.09
C VAL A 363 6.12 -15.88 -0.81
N GLU A 364 6.03 -16.13 -2.13
CA GLU A 364 7.06 -15.74 -3.10
C GLU A 364 7.20 -14.22 -3.27
N PHE A 365 6.20 -13.44 -2.88
CA PHE A 365 6.24 -11.98 -2.88
C PHE A 365 6.84 -11.39 -1.60
N VAL A 366 7.06 -12.19 -0.56
CA VAL A 366 7.73 -11.73 0.65
C VAL A 366 9.22 -11.68 0.36
N GLN A 367 9.68 -10.52 -0.12
CA GLN A 367 11.04 -10.27 -0.58
C GLN A 367 11.68 -9.10 0.16
N PRO A 368 13.03 -8.99 0.19
CA PRO A 368 13.70 -7.85 0.81
C PRO A 368 13.21 -6.52 0.23
N PRO A 369 12.94 -5.50 1.06
CA PRO A 369 12.49 -4.21 0.54
C PRO A 369 13.53 -3.57 -0.39
N TYR A 370 13.14 -3.29 -1.63
CA TYR A 370 14.03 -2.77 -2.67
C TYR A 370 14.72 -1.45 -2.28
N TRP A 371 14.02 -0.61 -1.51
CA TRP A 371 14.50 0.70 -1.08
C TRP A 371 15.64 0.63 -0.05
N LEU A 372 15.99 -0.56 0.47
CA LEU A 372 17.14 -0.73 1.35
C LEU A 372 18.46 -0.29 0.70
N GLY A 373 18.55 -0.41 -0.63
CA GLY A 373 19.69 0.10 -1.41
C GLY A 373 19.70 1.62 -1.58
N GLY A 374 18.60 2.31 -1.25
CA GLY A 374 18.43 3.77 -1.44
C GLY A 374 18.01 4.19 -2.85
N GLU A 375 18.06 3.28 -3.82
CA GLU A 375 17.66 3.48 -5.23
C GLU A 375 16.13 3.56 -5.38
N ALA A 376 15.67 4.25 -6.42
CA ALA A 376 14.27 4.15 -6.86
C ALA A 376 14.01 2.78 -7.51
N LEU A 377 12.74 2.35 -7.59
CA LEU A 377 12.41 0.98 -8.02
C LEU A 377 12.88 0.66 -9.45
N ASP A 378 12.73 1.62 -10.36
CA ASP A 378 13.21 1.58 -11.73
C ASP A 378 14.76 1.57 -11.82
N GLU A 379 15.45 2.20 -10.87
CA GLU A 379 16.91 2.22 -10.79
C GLU A 379 17.52 0.92 -10.23
N VAL A 380 16.75 0.10 -9.50
CA VAL A 380 17.26 -1.15 -8.91
C VAL A 380 17.64 -2.15 -9.99
N THR A 381 18.91 -2.57 -10.00
CA THR A 381 19.44 -3.58 -10.94
C THR A 381 19.80 -4.88 -10.24
N ILE A 382 19.95 -5.97 -10.99
CA ILE A 382 20.49 -7.24 -10.45
C ILE A 382 21.85 -6.98 -9.77
N GLN A 383 22.71 -6.16 -10.40
CA GLN A 383 24.08 -5.93 -9.92
C GLN A 383 24.13 -5.08 -8.66
N SER A 384 23.33 -4.00 -8.59
CA SER A 384 23.29 -3.11 -7.43
C SER A 384 22.68 -3.80 -6.21
N PHE A 385 21.64 -4.62 -6.40
CA PHE A 385 20.88 -5.19 -5.29
C PHE A 385 21.37 -6.56 -4.81
N LYS A 386 22.10 -7.33 -5.63
CA LYS A 386 22.49 -8.72 -5.30
C LYS A 386 23.13 -8.87 -3.93
N LYS A 387 24.12 -8.04 -3.60
CA LYS A 387 24.84 -8.13 -2.33
C LYS A 387 23.93 -7.81 -1.14
N LEU A 388 23.04 -6.84 -1.31
CA LEU A 388 22.08 -6.45 -0.28
C LEU A 388 21.04 -7.54 -0.07
N HIS A 389 20.53 -8.12 -1.15
CA HIS A 389 19.63 -9.27 -1.12
C HIS A 389 20.28 -10.47 -0.39
N GLU A 390 21.52 -10.84 -0.75
CA GLU A 390 22.26 -11.92 -0.08
C GLU A 390 22.43 -11.65 1.42
N GLY A 391 22.88 -10.44 1.80
CA GLY A 391 23.06 -10.05 3.20
C GLY A 391 21.76 -10.03 4.00
N PHE A 392 20.67 -9.56 3.40
CA PHE A 392 19.35 -9.56 4.03
C PHE A 392 18.86 -10.99 4.32
N ILE A 393 19.02 -11.90 3.36
CA ILE A 393 18.64 -13.31 3.56
C ILE A 393 19.43 -13.94 4.71
N GLU A 394 20.71 -13.61 4.88
CA GLU A 394 21.47 -14.10 6.04
C GLU A 394 20.86 -13.67 7.39
N HIS A 395 20.23 -12.48 7.45
CA HIS A 395 19.51 -12.05 8.65
C HIS A 395 18.26 -12.91 8.91
N ILE A 396 17.52 -13.27 7.85
CA ILE A 396 16.38 -14.20 7.94
C ILE A 396 16.86 -15.58 8.40
N GLU A 397 17.88 -16.16 7.76
CA GLU A 397 18.43 -17.49 8.09
C GLU A 397 18.89 -17.58 9.55
N ARG A 398 19.62 -16.55 10.02
CA ARG A 398 20.04 -16.49 11.43
C ARG A 398 18.85 -16.50 12.38
N ARG A 399 17.73 -15.88 12.00
CA ARG A 399 16.53 -15.82 12.84
C ARG A 399 15.73 -17.11 12.78
N GLU A 400 15.58 -17.70 11.60
CA GLU A 400 14.95 -19.02 11.41
C GLU A 400 15.66 -20.11 12.21
N ALA A 401 17.00 -20.06 12.29
CA ALA A 401 17.80 -21.00 13.09
C ALA A 401 17.53 -20.91 14.61
N LEU A 402 16.95 -19.80 15.08
CA LEU A 402 16.56 -19.60 16.48
C LEU A 402 15.13 -20.08 16.77
N LEU A 403 14.32 -20.30 15.73
CA LEU A 403 12.97 -20.82 15.89
C LEU A 403 13.01 -22.33 16.13
N PRO A 404 12.09 -22.90 16.93
CA PRO A 404 11.94 -24.35 17.00
C PRO A 404 11.76 -24.89 15.59
N THR A 405 12.47 -25.97 15.25
CA THR A 405 12.33 -26.62 13.94
C THR A 405 10.85 -26.92 13.72
N ALA A 406 10.24 -26.24 12.74
CA ALA A 406 8.82 -26.35 12.49
C ALA A 406 8.46 -27.83 12.33
N THR A 407 7.50 -28.31 13.11
CA THR A 407 7.09 -29.73 13.18
C THR A 407 6.34 -30.22 11.94
N GLY A 408 6.57 -29.62 10.77
CA GLY A 408 5.91 -30.05 9.54
C GLY A 408 6.45 -29.36 8.31
N GLY A 409 7.51 -29.91 7.72
CA GLY A 409 7.84 -29.91 6.28
C GLY A 409 7.75 -28.63 5.43
N GLN A 410 7.45 -27.46 6.01
CA GLN A 410 7.34 -26.20 5.28
C GLN A 410 8.75 -25.67 4.99
N GLU A 411 8.93 -25.20 3.76
CA GLU A 411 10.17 -24.56 3.34
C GLU A 411 10.39 -23.26 4.14
N PRO A 412 11.61 -23.01 4.65
CA PRO A 412 11.96 -21.74 5.28
C PRO A 412 11.75 -20.56 4.31
N LEU A 413 11.37 -19.39 4.84
CA LEU A 413 11.20 -18.17 4.06
C LEU A 413 12.49 -17.78 3.34
N SER A 414 13.65 -17.95 3.99
CA SER A 414 14.95 -17.71 3.37
C SER A 414 15.16 -18.54 2.10
N ALA A 415 14.75 -19.81 2.10
CA ALA A 415 14.87 -20.70 0.94
C ALA A 415 13.93 -20.25 -0.18
N THR A 416 12.69 -19.88 0.14
CA THR A 416 11.75 -19.29 -0.83
C THR A 416 12.31 -17.99 -1.43
N MET A 417 12.89 -17.08 -0.63
CA MET A 417 13.53 -15.85 -1.12
C MET A 417 14.70 -16.14 -2.06
N ARG A 418 15.59 -17.08 -1.70
CA ARG A 418 16.71 -17.49 -2.57
C ARG A 418 16.22 -18.08 -3.90
N GLN A 419 15.17 -18.89 -3.86
CA GLN A 419 14.54 -19.43 -5.06
C GLN A 419 13.90 -18.32 -5.91
N GLY A 420 13.19 -17.38 -5.29
CA GLY A 420 12.59 -16.23 -5.99
C GLY A 420 13.62 -15.36 -6.71
N TRP A 421 14.84 -15.21 -6.16
CA TRP A 421 15.95 -14.57 -6.85
C TRP A 421 16.47 -15.39 -8.05
N THR A 422 16.61 -16.70 -7.85
CA THR A 422 17.14 -17.63 -8.88
C THR A 422 16.19 -17.80 -10.07
N LEU A 423 14.88 -17.81 -9.80
CA LEU A 423 13.82 -17.97 -10.80
C LEU A 423 13.38 -16.63 -11.42
N GLY A 424 13.88 -15.50 -10.93
CA GLY A 424 13.52 -14.17 -11.40
C GLY A 424 12.16 -13.67 -10.88
N THR A 425 11.49 -14.45 -10.05
CA THR A 425 10.22 -14.11 -9.38
C THR A 425 10.33 -12.81 -8.59
N PHE A 426 11.48 -12.53 -7.97
CA PHE A 426 11.75 -11.25 -7.31
C PHE A 426 11.43 -10.04 -8.22
N TRP A 427 11.90 -10.05 -9.46
CA TRP A 427 11.67 -8.96 -10.42
C TRP A 427 10.22 -8.87 -10.86
N VAL A 428 9.53 -10.01 -10.98
CA VAL A 428 8.09 -10.03 -11.25
C VAL A 428 7.33 -9.35 -10.11
N THR A 429 7.68 -9.61 -8.85
CA THR A 429 7.02 -9.01 -7.69
C THR A 429 7.18 -7.49 -7.68
N LEU A 430 8.36 -6.97 -8.02
CA LEU A 430 8.57 -5.52 -8.19
C LEU A 430 7.76 -4.95 -9.35
N ALA A 431 7.74 -5.63 -10.50
CA ALA A 431 7.01 -5.17 -11.67
C ALA A 431 5.50 -5.03 -11.41
N VAL A 432 4.89 -6.00 -10.71
CA VAL A 432 3.44 -5.96 -10.43
C VAL A 432 3.07 -5.01 -9.29
N MET A 433 4.03 -4.56 -8.50
CA MET A 433 3.80 -3.60 -7.42
C MET A 433 3.82 -2.14 -7.90
N ASP A 434 4.35 -1.85 -9.09
CA ASP A 434 4.41 -0.47 -9.60
C ASP A 434 3.98 -0.35 -11.09
N PRO A 435 2.78 0.19 -11.39
CA PRO A 435 2.29 0.37 -12.75
C PRO A 435 3.07 1.38 -13.59
N ILE A 436 3.85 2.27 -12.95
CA ILE A 436 4.64 3.28 -13.65
C ILE A 436 5.97 2.66 -14.09
N ALA A 437 6.64 1.94 -13.20
CA ALA A 437 7.91 1.28 -13.49
C ALA A 437 7.75 -0.06 -14.25
N PHE A 438 6.54 -0.63 -14.28
CA PHE A 438 6.25 -1.95 -14.86
C PHE A 438 6.93 -2.22 -16.21
N THR A 439 6.76 -1.32 -17.18
CA THR A 439 7.26 -1.54 -18.55
C THR A 439 8.79 -1.57 -18.58
N GLU A 440 9.44 -0.66 -17.85
CA GLU A 440 10.90 -0.63 -17.73
C GLU A 440 11.43 -1.87 -17.03
N VAL A 441 10.84 -2.25 -15.89
CA VAL A 441 11.23 -3.47 -15.16
C VAL A 441 11.03 -4.72 -16.02
N PHE A 442 9.97 -4.79 -16.82
CA PHE A 442 9.72 -5.91 -17.72
C PHE A 442 10.83 -6.06 -18.77
N TYR A 443 11.15 -5.00 -19.51
CA TYR A 443 12.16 -5.10 -20.56
C TYR A 443 13.58 -5.17 -19.99
N ASP A 444 13.94 -4.29 -19.06
CA ASP A 444 15.31 -4.17 -18.59
C ASP A 444 15.68 -5.21 -17.53
N ARG A 445 14.85 -5.41 -16.50
CA ARG A 445 15.21 -6.33 -15.40
C ARG A 445 14.86 -7.77 -15.73
N ILE A 446 13.68 -8.01 -16.29
CA ILE A 446 13.21 -9.37 -16.56
C ILE A 446 13.79 -9.90 -17.88
N LEU A 447 13.59 -9.21 -19.01
CA LEU A 447 14.07 -9.72 -20.30
C LEU A 447 15.58 -9.58 -20.48
N ARG A 448 16.17 -8.39 -20.28
CA ARG A 448 17.62 -8.19 -20.49
C ARG A 448 18.45 -8.80 -19.38
N ASP A 449 18.26 -8.35 -18.14
CA ASP A 449 19.17 -8.70 -17.05
C ASP A 449 18.98 -10.16 -16.60
N PHE A 450 17.74 -10.62 -16.44
CA PHE A 450 17.45 -11.97 -15.95
C PHE A 450 17.41 -13.03 -17.06
N MET A 451 16.67 -12.81 -18.15
CA MET A 451 16.57 -13.78 -19.25
C MET A 451 17.73 -13.69 -20.26
N GLY A 452 18.56 -12.66 -20.18
CA GLY A 452 19.74 -12.51 -21.05
C GLY A 452 19.42 -12.10 -22.49
N VAL A 453 18.25 -11.51 -22.75
CA VAL A 453 17.90 -11.00 -24.09
C VAL A 453 18.76 -9.77 -24.38
N SER A 454 19.53 -9.82 -25.47
CA SER A 454 20.40 -8.70 -25.84
C SER A 454 19.60 -7.49 -26.33
N GLU A 455 20.19 -6.30 -26.21
CA GLU A 455 19.58 -5.07 -26.74
C GLU A 455 19.37 -5.15 -28.27
N GLU A 456 20.26 -5.84 -28.98
CA GLU A 456 20.09 -6.10 -30.42
C GLU A 456 18.89 -7.00 -30.73
N GLU A 457 18.58 -7.97 -29.88
CA GLU A 457 17.40 -8.82 -30.03
C GLU A 457 16.13 -8.02 -29.75
N LEU A 458 16.11 -7.22 -28.67
CA LEU A 458 14.97 -6.35 -28.35
C LEU A 458 14.70 -5.32 -29.45
N ASN A 459 15.74 -4.70 -30.01
CA ASN A 459 15.58 -3.73 -31.10
C ASN A 459 15.05 -4.35 -32.41
N LYS A 460 15.09 -5.69 -32.55
CA LYS A 460 14.50 -6.42 -33.68
C LYS A 460 13.06 -6.86 -33.42
N VAL A 461 12.55 -6.69 -32.19
CA VAL A 461 11.19 -7.09 -31.83
C VAL A 461 10.18 -6.19 -32.52
N ASP A 462 9.24 -6.80 -33.23
CA ASP A 462 8.07 -6.09 -33.75
C ASP A 462 7.04 -5.88 -32.62
N HIS A 463 7.20 -4.79 -31.86
CA HIS A 463 6.26 -4.44 -30.78
C HIS A 463 4.82 -4.25 -31.30
N THR A 464 4.64 -3.85 -32.56
CA THR A 464 3.30 -3.70 -33.14
C THR A 464 2.62 -5.05 -33.32
N LEU A 465 3.37 -6.06 -33.77
CA LEU A 465 2.86 -7.44 -33.84
C LEU A 465 2.49 -7.95 -32.44
N PHE A 466 3.36 -7.75 -31.45
CA PHE A 466 3.10 -8.26 -30.10
C PHE A 466 1.95 -7.55 -29.38
N ALA A 467 1.77 -6.25 -29.62
CA ALA A 467 0.63 -5.49 -29.11
C ALA A 467 -0.72 -6.10 -29.54
N ARG A 468 -0.80 -6.76 -30.72
CA ARG A 468 -2.03 -7.43 -31.20
C ARG A 468 -2.44 -8.63 -30.33
N PHE A 469 -1.54 -9.18 -29.53
CA PHE A 469 -1.89 -10.23 -28.55
C PHE A 469 -2.51 -9.66 -27.27
N TRP A 470 -2.35 -8.35 -27.01
CA TRP A 470 -2.97 -7.69 -25.86
C TRP A 470 -4.44 -7.34 -26.12
N HIS A 471 -4.75 -6.77 -27.28
CA HIS A 471 -6.11 -6.37 -27.64
C HIS A 471 -6.36 -6.50 -29.15
N SER A 472 -7.55 -6.92 -29.57
CA SER A 472 -7.84 -7.19 -30.99
C SER A 472 -7.81 -5.93 -31.87
N ASN A 473 -8.16 -4.78 -31.31
CA ASN A 473 -8.31 -3.51 -32.04
C ASN A 473 -7.26 -2.47 -31.61
N ILE A 474 -5.97 -2.83 -31.61
CA ILE A 474 -4.93 -1.91 -31.13
C ILE A 474 -4.92 -0.56 -31.87
N ASP A 475 -5.19 -0.56 -33.18
CA ASP A 475 -5.10 0.67 -33.98
C ASP A 475 -6.16 1.70 -33.53
N GLU A 476 -7.40 1.28 -33.29
CA GLU A 476 -8.47 2.14 -32.76
C GLU A 476 -8.18 2.63 -31.34
N VAL A 477 -7.62 1.76 -30.50
CA VAL A 477 -7.24 2.11 -29.12
C VAL A 477 -6.15 3.17 -29.15
N ILE A 478 -5.08 2.96 -29.91
CA ILE A 478 -3.96 3.91 -30.05
C ILE A 478 -4.48 5.27 -30.55
N ASP A 479 -5.27 5.27 -31.61
CA ASP A 479 -5.83 6.52 -32.16
C ASP A 479 -6.70 7.25 -31.13
N SER A 480 -7.46 6.52 -30.31
CA SER A 480 -8.22 7.11 -29.21
C SER A 480 -7.32 7.68 -28.12
N LYS A 481 -6.29 6.95 -27.71
CA LYS A 481 -5.36 7.43 -26.68
C LYS A 481 -4.58 8.66 -27.11
N LEU A 482 -4.16 8.75 -28.37
CA LEU A 482 -3.49 9.95 -28.89
C LEU A 482 -4.42 11.16 -28.89
N ARG A 483 -5.71 10.98 -29.18
CA ARG A 483 -6.72 12.05 -29.03
C ARG A 483 -6.90 12.47 -27.57
N ASP A 484 -6.95 11.51 -26.64
CA ASP A 484 -7.03 11.79 -25.21
C ASP A 484 -5.80 12.59 -24.74
N PHE A 485 -4.60 12.21 -25.18
CA PHE A 485 -3.35 12.88 -24.85
C PHE A 485 -3.31 14.31 -25.39
N ASP A 486 -3.75 14.53 -26.63
CA ASP A 486 -3.87 15.87 -27.22
C ASP A 486 -4.88 16.74 -26.45
N ALA A 487 -6.04 16.17 -26.08
CA ALA A 487 -7.05 16.87 -25.29
C ALA A 487 -6.53 17.20 -23.89
N TYR A 488 -5.85 16.25 -23.23
CA TYR A 488 -5.21 16.42 -21.94
C TYR A 488 -4.18 17.56 -21.97
N ASN A 489 -3.30 17.58 -22.97
CA ASN A 489 -2.30 18.64 -23.11
C ASN A 489 -2.93 20.02 -23.34
N LYS A 490 -3.99 20.11 -24.15
CA LYS A 490 -4.74 21.37 -24.34
C LYS A 490 -5.38 21.84 -23.03
N GLN A 491 -5.95 20.93 -22.25
CA GLN A 491 -6.53 21.26 -20.94
C GLN A 491 -5.46 21.71 -19.95
N LEU A 492 -4.29 21.07 -19.93
CA LEU A 492 -3.15 21.56 -19.14
C LEU A 492 -2.73 22.97 -19.58
N ASP A 493 -2.65 23.24 -20.89
CA ASP A 493 -2.28 24.58 -21.38
C ASP A 493 -3.29 25.64 -20.92
N LEU A 494 -4.59 25.34 -20.96
CA LEU A 494 -5.64 26.24 -20.44
C LEU A 494 -5.50 26.45 -18.92
N LEU A 495 -5.35 25.37 -18.15
CA LEU A 495 -5.18 25.44 -16.70
C LEU A 495 -3.93 26.23 -16.31
N PHE A 496 -2.83 26.18 -17.06
CA PHE A 496 -1.64 26.96 -16.75
C PHE A 496 -1.65 28.38 -17.35
N ALA A 497 -2.57 28.68 -18.27
CA ALA A 497 -2.76 30.02 -18.83
C ALA A 497 -3.72 30.88 -17.99
N GLU A 498 -4.70 30.28 -17.31
CA GLU A 498 -5.57 31.00 -16.37
C GLU A 498 -4.74 31.58 -15.21
N SER A 499 -4.79 32.91 -15.02
CA SER A 499 -4.24 33.55 -13.83
C SER A 499 -5.09 33.18 -12.62
N THR A 500 -4.46 32.68 -11.55
CA THR A 500 -5.12 32.56 -10.25
C THR A 500 -5.34 33.96 -9.69
N ASP A 501 -6.59 34.43 -9.71
CA ASP A 501 -7.06 35.48 -8.81
C ASP A 501 -7.11 34.99 -7.35
#